data_AF-A0A952DLW4-F1
#
_entry.id   AF-A0A952DLW4-F1
#
_cell.length_a   1.000
_cell.length_b   1.000
_cell.length_c   1.000
_cell.angle_alpha   90.00
_cell.angle_beta   90.00
_cell.angle_gamma   90.00
#
_symmetry.space_group_name_H-M   'P 1'
#
loop_
_entity.id
_entity.type
_entity.pdbx_description
1 polymer ?
#
loop_
_entity_poly.entity_id
_entity_poly.type
_entity_poly.pdbx_seq_one_letter_code
_entity_poly.pdbx_strand_id
1 'polypeptide(L)'
;MEGDTSSRSAESGGRGRPVSLKKRRAVIAAAQQQFLRNGYAATSMDAVADAAGVSKLTVYNHFGSKAELFAAVIEAKCEEMFGAVDIAVSGADARAGLIAVGHSFLGLVLDPDAVAAHNLIVQERERAPELGRLFYERAVLATSRRVMRILETYAARGDIRLTDPQKAAFDLLSLLRAHPTLVIELGVDPFTAAELDAHIAHVVDLMLKAWR
;
A
#
# COMPACT_ATOMS: atom_id res chain seq x y z
N MET A 1 -18.06 37.90 45.15
CA MET A 1 -19.17 36.99 44.83
C MET A 1 -19.80 37.50 43.56
N GLU A 2 -19.23 37.16 42.40
CA GLU A 2 -19.49 35.90 41.67
C GLU A 2 -20.96 35.90 41.21
N GLY A 3 -21.33 35.86 39.94
CA GLY A 3 -20.62 35.70 38.68
C GLY A 3 -21.69 35.33 37.66
N ASP A 4 -21.67 35.88 36.46
CA ASP A 4 -22.32 35.23 35.32
C ASP A 4 -21.61 35.64 34.04
N THR A 5 -20.54 34.89 33.75
CA THR A 5 -19.88 34.88 32.45
C THR A 5 -20.68 33.96 31.54
N SER A 6 -21.71 34.51 30.87
CA SER A 6 -22.39 33.81 29.78
C SER A 6 -21.49 33.82 28.54
N SER A 7 -20.49 32.94 28.57
CA SER A 7 -19.67 32.53 27.43
C SER A 7 -20.54 31.72 26.47
N ARG A 8 -20.98 32.32 25.36
CA ARG A 8 -21.42 31.57 24.18
C ARG A 8 -20.21 30.95 23.50
N SER A 9 -19.86 29.74 23.91
CA SER A 9 -18.85 28.92 23.26
C SER A 9 -19.39 28.41 21.92
N ALA A 10 -18.55 28.55 20.90
CA ALA A 10 -18.80 28.16 19.52
C ALA A 10 -18.85 26.65 19.35
N GLU A 11 -20.03 26.10 19.04
CA GLU A 11 -20.16 24.75 18.50
C GLU A 11 -20.12 24.82 16.96
N SER A 12 -18.96 24.54 16.36
CA SER A 12 -18.88 24.20 14.94
C SER A 12 -17.73 23.23 14.63
N GLY A 13 -17.81 22.02 15.21
CA GLY A 13 -16.91 20.92 14.86
C GLY A 13 -17.70 19.63 14.71
N GLY A 14 -17.88 19.11 13.48
CA GLY A 14 -18.32 17.71 13.33
C GLY A 14 -19.02 17.29 12.04
N ARG A 15 -19.60 18.19 11.23
CA ARG A 15 -20.46 17.77 10.10
C ARG A 15 -19.76 17.54 8.74
N GLY A 16 -18.51 17.95 8.58
CA GLY A 16 -17.80 17.85 7.28
C GLY A 16 -16.95 16.57 7.07
N ARG A 17 -16.51 15.91 8.15
CA ARG A 17 -15.48 14.86 8.11
C ARG A 17 -15.97 13.47 7.64
N PRO A 18 -17.18 12.99 8.00
CA PRO A 18 -17.65 11.66 7.58
C PRO A 18 -18.01 11.59 6.09
N VAL A 19 -18.63 12.66 5.57
CA VAL A 19 -19.11 12.73 4.17
C VAL A 19 -17.94 12.87 3.20
N SER A 20 -16.91 13.66 3.55
CA SER A 20 -15.72 13.83 2.69
C SER A 20 -14.91 12.55 2.56
N LEU A 21 -14.79 11.75 3.63
CA LEU A 21 -14.11 10.45 3.60
C LEU A 21 -14.87 9.40 2.79
N LYS A 22 -16.21 9.41 2.83
CA LYS A 22 -17.03 8.53 1.98
C LYS A 22 -16.86 8.88 0.50
N LYS A 23 -16.90 10.18 0.16
CA LYS A 23 -16.66 10.66 -1.21
C LYS A 23 -15.25 10.35 -1.69
N ARG A 24 -14.23 10.58 -0.87
CA ARG A 24 -12.83 10.22 -1.20
C ARG A 24 -12.68 8.74 -1.55
N ARG A 25 -13.29 7.85 -0.75
CA ARG A 25 -13.29 6.40 -1.02
C ARG A 25 -14.02 6.04 -2.31
N ALA A 26 -15.18 6.64 -2.57
CA ALA A 26 -15.92 6.43 -3.82
C ALA A 26 -15.11 6.84 -5.05
N VAL A 27 -14.40 7.97 -4.97
CA VAL A 27 -13.51 8.44 -6.06
C VAL A 27 -12.34 7.49 -6.27
N ILE A 28 -11.69 7.00 -5.21
CA ILE A 28 -10.60 6.02 -5.32
C ILE A 28 -11.09 4.72 -5.99
N ALA A 29 -12.23 4.18 -5.54
CA ALA A 29 -12.79 2.95 -6.11
C ALA A 29 -13.16 3.12 -7.59
N ALA A 30 -13.79 4.24 -7.96
CA ALA A 30 -14.10 4.54 -9.35
C ALA A 30 -12.83 4.72 -10.19
N ALA A 31 -11.83 5.42 -9.66
CA ALA A 31 -10.55 5.63 -10.34
C ALA A 31 -9.81 4.32 -10.61
N GLN A 32 -9.75 3.41 -9.63
CA GLN A 32 -9.16 2.09 -9.81
C GLN A 32 -9.80 1.36 -11.00
N GLN A 33 -11.14 1.29 -11.03
CA GLN A 33 -11.84 0.62 -12.12
C GLN A 33 -11.60 1.28 -13.47
N GLN A 34 -11.59 2.61 -13.54
CA GLN A 34 -11.35 3.35 -14.78
C GLN A 34 -9.92 3.13 -15.29
N PHE A 35 -8.91 3.26 -14.42
CA PHE A 35 -7.51 3.04 -14.80
C PHE A 35 -7.25 1.61 -15.26
N LEU A 36 -7.80 0.61 -14.58
CA LEU A 36 -7.61 -0.80 -14.95
C LEU A 36 -8.32 -1.16 -16.26
N ARG A 37 -9.50 -0.58 -16.52
CA ARG A 37 -10.26 -0.88 -17.74
C ARG A 37 -9.78 -0.12 -18.96
N ASN A 38 -9.42 1.15 -18.80
CA ASN A 38 -9.14 2.05 -19.92
C ASN A 38 -7.66 2.44 -20.04
N GLY A 39 -6.84 2.06 -19.06
CA GLY A 39 -5.47 2.54 -18.93
C GLY A 39 -5.36 3.96 -18.39
N TYR A 40 -4.13 4.40 -18.11
CA TYR A 40 -3.88 5.73 -17.54
C TYR A 40 -4.18 6.84 -18.54
N ALA A 41 -3.68 6.76 -19.77
CA ALA A 41 -3.82 7.81 -20.77
C ALA A 41 -5.28 8.12 -21.13
N ALA A 42 -6.11 7.09 -21.38
CA ALA A 42 -7.50 7.26 -21.79
C ALA A 42 -8.47 7.57 -20.64
N THR A 43 -8.04 7.45 -19.38
CA THR A 43 -8.85 7.85 -18.22
C THR A 43 -8.77 9.36 -18.00
N SER A 44 -9.93 10.01 -17.91
CA SER A 44 -10.05 11.42 -17.56
C SER A 44 -10.58 11.60 -16.12
N MET A 45 -10.26 12.73 -15.50
CA MET A 45 -10.80 13.08 -14.17
C MET A 45 -12.32 13.23 -14.18
N ASP A 46 -12.90 13.57 -15.34
CA ASP A 46 -14.35 13.72 -15.53
C ASP A 46 -15.03 12.36 -15.54
N ALA A 47 -14.48 11.40 -16.27
CA ALA A 47 -14.99 10.02 -16.28
C ALA A 47 -14.95 9.39 -14.88
N VAL A 48 -13.91 9.70 -14.09
CA VAL A 48 -13.84 9.26 -12.68
C VAL A 48 -14.92 9.94 -11.84
N ALA A 49 -15.12 11.25 -12.00
CA ALA A 49 -16.13 12.01 -11.26
C ALA A 49 -17.54 11.45 -11.50
N ASP A 50 -17.87 11.23 -12.78
CA ASP A 50 -19.14 10.66 -13.22
C ASP A 50 -19.35 9.25 -12.65
N ALA A 51 -18.35 8.38 -12.76
CA ALA A 51 -18.39 7.02 -12.22
C ALA A 51 -18.51 6.99 -10.68
N ALA A 52 -17.92 7.97 -9.99
CA ALA A 52 -17.99 8.10 -8.53
C ALA A 52 -19.27 8.81 -8.03
N GLY A 53 -20.10 9.36 -8.94
CA GLY A 53 -21.27 10.15 -8.58
C GLY A 53 -20.94 11.44 -7.83
N VAL A 54 -19.80 12.08 -8.16
CA VAL A 54 -19.37 13.35 -7.56
C VAL A 54 -19.07 14.39 -8.64
N SER A 55 -18.97 15.67 -8.26
CA SER A 55 -18.57 16.70 -9.22
C SER A 55 -17.08 16.64 -9.53
N LYS A 56 -16.69 17.07 -10.74
CA LYS A 56 -15.28 17.27 -11.13
C LYS A 56 -14.50 18.06 -10.07
N LEU A 57 -15.06 19.17 -9.59
CA LEU A 57 -14.46 20.00 -8.53
C LEU A 57 -14.18 19.20 -7.25
N THR A 58 -15.04 18.24 -6.89
CA THR A 58 -14.82 17.36 -5.73
C THR A 58 -13.58 16.50 -5.93
N VAL A 59 -13.39 15.91 -7.12
CA VAL A 59 -12.20 15.09 -7.42
C VAL A 59 -10.93 15.93 -7.35
N TYR A 60 -10.90 17.11 -8.00
CA TYR A 60 -9.74 17.99 -7.96
C TYR A 60 -9.44 18.51 -6.54
N ASN A 61 -10.45 18.83 -5.74
CA ASN A 61 -10.24 19.24 -4.35
C ASN A 61 -9.62 18.14 -3.47
N HIS A 62 -9.87 16.86 -3.80
CA HIS A 62 -9.33 15.74 -3.03
C HIS A 62 -7.94 15.29 -3.49
N PHE A 63 -7.64 15.37 -4.78
CA PHE A 63 -6.44 14.74 -5.35
C PHE A 63 -5.58 15.70 -6.18
N GLY A 64 -6.08 16.84 -6.63
CA GLY A 64 -5.32 17.85 -7.38
C GLY A 64 -4.98 17.47 -8.83
N SER A 65 -4.53 16.23 -9.08
CA SER A 65 -4.18 15.75 -10.42
C SER A 65 -4.56 14.27 -10.64
N LYS A 66 -4.52 13.83 -11.91
CA LYS A 66 -4.72 12.43 -12.27
C LYS A 66 -3.63 11.52 -11.73
N ALA A 67 -2.38 11.96 -11.73
CA ALA A 67 -1.24 11.22 -11.19
C ALA A 67 -1.36 11.02 -9.67
N GLU A 68 -1.77 12.07 -8.95
CA GLU A 68 -2.02 12.03 -7.51
C GLU A 68 -3.20 11.12 -7.16
N LEU A 69 -4.26 11.14 -7.96
CA LEU A 69 -5.38 10.21 -7.83
C LEU A 69 -4.93 8.75 -8.06
N PHE A 70 -4.13 8.51 -9.09
CA PHE A 70 -3.57 7.18 -9.37
C PHE A 70 -2.69 6.69 -8.21
N ALA A 71 -1.83 7.55 -7.67
CA ALA A 71 -1.02 7.23 -6.49
C ALA A 71 -1.89 6.91 -5.27
N ALA A 72 -2.99 7.65 -5.06
CA ALA A 72 -3.93 7.38 -3.96
C ALA A 72 -4.67 6.03 -4.11
N VAL A 73 -4.89 5.55 -5.34
CA VAL A 73 -5.41 4.19 -5.58
C VAL A 73 -4.42 3.14 -5.09
N ILE A 74 -3.13 3.31 -5.39
CA ILE A 74 -2.09 2.39 -4.96
C ILE A 74 -1.92 2.41 -3.44
N GLU A 75 -1.89 3.60 -2.84
CA GLU A 75 -1.80 3.77 -1.38
C GLU A 75 -2.94 3.05 -0.65
N ALA A 76 -4.16 3.10 -1.18
CA ALA A 76 -5.31 2.43 -0.56
C ALA A 76 -5.08 0.92 -0.43
N LYS A 77 -4.48 0.28 -1.44
CA LYS A 77 -4.12 -1.14 -1.38
C LYS A 77 -3.00 -1.44 -0.40
N CYS A 78 -1.97 -0.59 -0.35
CA CYS A 78 -0.90 -0.73 0.64
C CYS A 78 -1.44 -0.64 2.07
N GLU A 79 -2.40 0.25 2.32
CA GLU A 79 -3.01 0.43 3.64
C GLU A 79 -3.83 -0.78 4.09
N GLU A 80 -4.56 -1.41 3.17
CA GLU A 80 -5.29 -2.67 3.44
C GLU A 80 -4.31 -3.78 3.87
N MET A 81 -3.17 -3.91 3.18
CA MET A 81 -2.11 -4.84 3.55
C MET A 81 -1.54 -4.52 4.94
N PHE A 82 -1.26 -3.25 5.24
CA PHE A 82 -0.70 -2.86 6.55
C PHE A 82 -1.65 -3.20 7.70
N GLY A 83 -2.96 -2.98 7.53
CA GLY A 83 -3.95 -3.35 8.54
C GLY A 83 -3.92 -4.84 8.90
N ALA A 84 -3.76 -5.73 7.91
CA ALA A 84 -3.65 -7.16 8.14
C ALA A 84 -2.33 -7.56 8.83
N VAL A 85 -1.22 -6.95 8.42
CA VAL A 85 0.10 -7.20 9.03
C VAL A 85 0.12 -6.79 10.49
N ASP A 86 -0.43 -5.62 10.82
CA ASP A 86 -0.41 -5.05 12.17
C ASP A 86 -1.08 -5.97 13.19
N ILE A 87 -2.18 -6.62 12.78
CA ILE A 87 -2.90 -7.60 13.60
C ILE A 87 -2.03 -8.86 13.78
N ALA A 88 -1.45 -9.38 12.69
CA ALA A 88 -0.74 -10.65 12.69
C ALA A 88 0.60 -10.61 13.44
N VAL A 89 1.31 -9.47 13.43
CA VAL A 89 2.60 -9.32 14.15
C VAL A 89 2.42 -9.04 15.64
N SER A 90 1.21 -8.69 16.08
CA SER A 90 0.92 -8.38 17.47
C SER A 90 1.07 -9.62 18.35
N GLY A 91 2.09 -9.63 19.21
CA GLY A 91 2.38 -10.74 20.13
C GLY A 91 3.02 -11.98 19.51
N ALA A 92 3.25 -12.00 18.19
CA ALA A 92 3.96 -13.08 17.51
C ALA A 92 5.48 -13.02 17.76
N ASP A 93 6.15 -14.17 17.70
CA ASP A 93 7.61 -14.23 17.58
C ASP A 93 8.06 -13.75 16.20
N ALA A 94 9.37 -13.49 16.05
CA ALA A 94 9.92 -12.97 14.80
C ALA A 94 9.63 -13.88 13.60
N ARG A 95 9.67 -15.20 13.75
CA ARG A 95 9.43 -16.11 12.62
C ARG A 95 7.98 -16.04 12.17
N ALA A 96 7.04 -16.27 13.08
CA ALA A 96 5.62 -16.24 12.78
C ALA A 96 5.18 -14.87 12.21
N GLY A 97 5.67 -13.78 12.79
CA GLY A 97 5.39 -12.43 12.30
C GLY A 97 5.92 -12.17 10.89
N LEU A 98 7.14 -12.62 10.57
CA LEU A 98 7.71 -12.45 9.24
C LEU A 98 7.04 -13.33 8.18
N ILE A 99 6.57 -14.52 8.56
CA ILE A 99 5.72 -15.34 7.67
C ILE A 99 4.43 -14.57 7.34
N ALA A 100 3.77 -13.98 8.34
CA ALA A 100 2.57 -13.19 8.11
C ALA A 100 2.83 -11.94 7.24
N VAL A 101 3.97 -11.27 7.44
CA VAL A 101 4.43 -10.20 6.54
C VAL A 101 4.58 -10.73 5.10
N GLY A 102 5.18 -11.91 4.92
CA GLY A 102 5.35 -12.56 3.62
C GLY A 102 4.02 -12.81 2.90
N HIS A 103 3.04 -13.40 3.59
CA HIS A 103 1.72 -13.64 3.01
C HIS A 103 1.01 -12.36 2.61
N SER A 104 0.97 -11.36 3.51
CA SER A 104 0.32 -10.08 3.22
C SER A 104 1.01 -9.35 2.07
N PHE A 105 2.34 -9.35 2.04
CA PHE A 105 3.11 -8.70 0.99
C PHE A 105 2.95 -9.38 -0.37
N LEU A 106 3.04 -10.71 -0.45
CA LEU A 106 2.82 -11.44 -1.70
C LEU A 106 1.36 -11.38 -2.14
N GLY A 107 0.41 -11.37 -1.21
CA GLY A 107 -0.99 -11.10 -1.50
C GLY A 107 -1.21 -9.72 -2.14
N LEU A 108 -0.45 -8.70 -1.74
CA LEU A 108 -0.50 -7.38 -2.36
C LEU A 108 0.18 -7.34 -3.73
N VAL A 109 1.42 -7.84 -3.85
CA VAL A 109 2.22 -7.65 -5.09
C VAL A 109 1.87 -8.62 -6.20
N LEU A 110 1.18 -9.72 -5.90
CA LEU A 110 0.69 -10.69 -6.89
C LEU A 110 -0.80 -10.52 -7.18
N ASP A 111 -1.49 -9.59 -6.50
CA ASP A 111 -2.88 -9.27 -6.79
C ASP A 111 -3.02 -8.77 -8.25
N PRO A 112 -3.98 -9.32 -9.04
CA PRO A 112 -4.09 -9.01 -10.47
C PRO A 112 -4.23 -7.52 -10.77
N ASP A 113 -4.98 -6.80 -9.95
CA ASP A 113 -5.18 -5.37 -10.11
C ASP A 113 -3.91 -4.57 -9.75
N ALA A 114 -3.13 -5.01 -8.76
CA ALA A 114 -1.85 -4.41 -8.41
C ALA A 114 -0.79 -4.65 -9.50
N VAL A 115 -0.75 -5.86 -10.06
CA VAL A 115 0.09 -6.21 -11.22
C VAL A 115 -0.28 -5.35 -12.43
N ALA A 116 -1.57 -5.21 -12.73
CA ALA A 116 -2.05 -4.36 -13.81
C ALA A 116 -1.68 -2.88 -13.59
N ALA A 117 -1.83 -2.36 -12.38
CA ALA A 117 -1.41 -0.99 -12.04
C ALA A 117 0.11 -0.79 -12.20
N HIS A 118 0.93 -1.76 -11.78
CA HIS A 118 2.38 -1.73 -12.00
C HIS A 118 2.73 -1.72 -13.50
N ASN A 119 2.07 -2.57 -14.29
CA ASN A 119 2.28 -2.62 -15.74
C ASN A 119 1.92 -1.30 -16.41
N LEU A 120 0.85 -0.63 -15.97
CA LEU A 120 0.49 0.71 -16.45
C LEU A 120 1.60 1.73 -16.17
N ILE A 121 2.21 1.70 -14.98
CA ILE A 121 3.35 2.59 -14.65
C ILE A 121 4.52 2.34 -15.60
N VAL A 122 4.86 1.06 -15.84
CA VAL A 122 5.98 0.68 -16.72
C VAL A 122 5.73 1.08 -18.17
N GLN A 123 4.49 0.94 -18.64
CA GLN A 123 4.06 1.32 -19.99
C GLN A 123 4.08 2.84 -20.19
N GLU A 124 3.69 3.61 -19.18
CA GLU A 124 3.60 5.07 -19.26
C GLU A 124 4.90 5.80 -18.85
N ARG A 125 5.99 5.07 -18.55
CA ARG A 125 7.22 5.64 -17.96
C ARG A 125 7.80 6.86 -18.69
N GLU A 126 7.69 6.92 -20.02
CA GLU A 126 8.19 8.02 -20.84
C GLU A 126 7.19 9.19 -20.93
N ARG A 127 5.88 8.89 -20.86
CA ARG A 127 4.79 9.86 -21.05
C ARG A 127 4.34 10.50 -19.73
N ALA A 128 4.42 9.75 -18.64
CA ALA A 128 4.02 10.15 -17.30
C ALA A 128 5.06 9.66 -16.26
N PRO A 129 6.32 10.14 -16.33
CA PRO A 129 7.39 9.72 -15.42
C PRO A 129 7.07 9.97 -13.94
N GLU A 130 6.18 10.94 -13.65
CA GLU A 130 5.70 11.21 -12.29
C GLU A 130 5.00 10.02 -11.63
N LEU A 131 4.41 9.10 -12.41
CA LEU A 131 3.77 7.89 -11.88
C LEU A 131 4.77 6.96 -11.21
N GLY A 132 5.92 6.73 -11.84
CA GLY A 132 6.98 5.91 -11.28
C GLY A 132 7.54 6.50 -9.99
N ARG A 133 7.74 7.82 -9.96
CA ARG A 133 8.20 8.54 -8.76
C ARG A 133 7.19 8.42 -7.62
N LEU A 134 5.91 8.70 -7.88
CA LEU A 134 4.85 8.60 -6.88
C LEU A 134 4.69 7.17 -6.37
N PHE A 135 4.74 6.18 -7.25
CA PHE A 135 4.70 4.76 -6.87
C PHE A 135 5.86 4.39 -5.95
N TYR A 136 7.08 4.79 -6.30
CA TYR A 136 8.25 4.52 -5.49
C TYR A 136 8.14 5.14 -4.09
N GLU A 137 7.75 6.41 -3.99
CA GLU A 137 7.63 7.12 -2.72
C GLU A 137 6.49 6.57 -1.83
N ARG A 138 5.32 6.34 -2.44
CA ARG A 138 4.06 6.09 -1.71
C ARG A 138 3.75 4.62 -1.51
N ALA A 139 4.28 3.74 -2.34
CA ALA A 139 4.12 2.30 -2.20
C ALA A 139 5.42 1.63 -1.73
N VAL A 140 6.50 1.77 -2.50
CA VAL A 140 7.76 1.03 -2.24
C VAL A 140 8.43 1.48 -0.95
N LEU A 141 8.72 2.78 -0.81
CA LEU A 141 9.35 3.33 0.40
C LEU A 141 8.42 3.27 1.62
N ALA A 142 7.10 3.42 1.43
CA ALA A 142 6.14 3.30 2.53
C ALA A 142 6.10 1.86 3.08
N THR A 143 6.05 0.87 2.20
CA THR A 143 6.04 -0.55 2.57
C THR A 143 7.34 -0.96 3.25
N SER A 144 8.49 -0.59 2.67
CA SER A 144 9.80 -0.85 3.27
C SER A 144 9.89 -0.23 4.68
N ARG A 145 9.45 1.02 4.87
CA ARG A 145 9.41 1.66 6.21
C ARG A 145 8.49 0.95 7.19
N ARG A 146 7.34 0.42 6.76
CA ARG A 146 6.46 -0.35 7.65
C ARG A 146 7.12 -1.62 8.13
N VAL A 147 7.76 -2.36 7.22
CA VAL A 147 8.46 -3.61 7.50
C VAL A 147 9.69 -3.37 8.36
N MET A 148 10.47 -2.34 8.06
CA MET A 148 11.59 -1.89 8.89
C MET A 148 11.17 -1.70 10.36
N ARG A 149 10.05 -1.02 10.63
CA ARG A 149 9.53 -0.84 12.01
C ARG A 149 9.16 -2.16 12.70
N ILE A 150 8.70 -3.15 11.94
CA ILE A 150 8.42 -4.49 12.47
C ILE A 150 9.74 -5.19 12.83
N LEU A 151 10.74 -5.11 11.94
CA LEU A 151 12.07 -5.65 12.20
C LEU A 151 12.73 -5.00 13.43
N GLU A 152 12.64 -3.68 13.57
CA GLU A 152 13.12 -2.93 14.75
C GLU A 152 12.43 -3.40 16.04
N THR A 153 11.13 -3.71 15.97
CA THR A 153 10.39 -4.23 17.12
C THR A 153 10.92 -5.61 17.56
N TYR A 154 11.20 -6.51 16.61
CA TYR A 154 11.81 -7.81 16.92
C TYR A 154 13.25 -7.67 17.41
N ALA A 155 14.02 -6.74 16.84
CA ALA A 155 15.38 -6.48 17.30
C ALA A 155 15.41 -5.94 18.74
N ALA A 156 14.49 -5.03 19.09
CA ALA A 156 14.38 -4.48 20.44
C ALA A 156 14.00 -5.54 21.51
N ARG A 157 13.33 -6.63 21.10
CA ARG A 157 13.01 -7.78 21.96
C ARG A 157 14.17 -8.77 22.10
N GLY A 158 15.20 -8.64 21.26
CA GLY A 158 16.32 -9.58 21.18
C GLY A 158 16.05 -10.80 20.30
N ASP A 159 14.94 -10.82 19.54
CA ASP A 159 14.57 -11.96 18.68
C ASP A 159 15.49 -12.07 17.46
N ILE A 160 16.02 -10.93 16.98
CA ILE A 160 16.91 -10.81 15.83
C ILE A 160 17.97 -9.72 16.06
N ARG A 161 19.06 -9.75 15.30
CA ARG A 161 20.11 -8.72 15.27
C ARG A 161 20.21 -8.10 13.90
N LEU A 162 20.09 -6.78 13.84
CA LEU A 162 20.12 -6.01 12.60
C LEU A 162 21.28 -5.01 12.63
N THR A 163 22.09 -5.00 11.57
CA THR A 163 23.13 -3.97 11.37
C THR A 163 22.54 -2.74 10.67
N ASP A 164 21.64 -2.94 9.72
CA ASP A 164 20.92 -1.90 8.99
C ASP A 164 19.46 -2.35 8.79
N PRO A 165 18.52 -1.88 9.64
CA PRO A 165 17.12 -2.26 9.55
C PRO A 165 16.46 -1.89 8.22
N GLN A 166 16.86 -0.77 7.61
CA GLN A 166 16.31 -0.31 6.35
C GLN A 166 16.73 -1.27 5.22
N LYS A 167 18.03 -1.58 5.14
CA LYS A 167 18.53 -2.54 4.15
C LYS A 167 17.94 -3.93 4.37
N ALA A 168 17.83 -4.38 5.62
CA ALA A 168 17.22 -5.66 5.96
C ALA A 168 15.76 -5.78 5.47
N ALA A 169 14.97 -4.70 5.59
CA ALA A 169 13.60 -4.66 5.06
C ALA A 169 13.58 -4.77 3.53
N PHE A 170 14.45 -4.04 2.83
CA PHE A 170 14.58 -4.15 1.38
C PHE A 170 15.02 -5.54 0.92
N ASP A 171 16.02 -6.13 1.59
CA ASP A 171 16.54 -7.46 1.27
C ASP A 171 15.42 -8.52 1.43
N LEU A 172 14.70 -8.50 2.55
CA LEU A 172 13.56 -9.40 2.81
C LEU A 172 12.49 -9.26 1.71
N LEU A 173 12.01 -8.04 1.44
CA LEU A 173 10.95 -7.81 0.47
C LEU A 173 11.39 -8.17 -0.96
N SER A 174 12.65 -7.91 -1.31
CA SER A 174 13.20 -8.24 -2.62
C SER A 174 13.25 -9.75 -2.83
N LEU A 175 13.74 -10.51 -1.84
CA LEU A 175 13.80 -11.97 -1.89
C LEU A 175 12.41 -12.61 -1.92
N LEU A 176 11.44 -12.04 -1.19
CA LEU A 176 10.06 -12.50 -1.24
C LEU A 176 9.47 -12.32 -2.65
N ARG A 177 9.60 -11.14 -3.27
CA ARG A 177 8.90 -10.85 -4.54
C ARG A 177 9.57 -11.39 -5.80
N ALA A 178 10.90 -11.49 -5.83
CA ALA A 178 11.64 -11.54 -7.10
C ALA A 178 11.16 -12.64 -8.06
N HIS A 179 11.15 -13.89 -7.60
CA HIS A 179 10.77 -15.02 -8.45
C HIS A 179 9.25 -15.10 -8.67
N PRO A 180 8.37 -14.96 -7.64
CA PRO A 180 6.93 -14.98 -7.86
C PRO A 180 6.41 -13.89 -8.81
N THR A 181 6.97 -12.68 -8.75
CA THR A 181 6.57 -11.62 -9.69
C THR A 181 7.12 -11.90 -11.10
N LEU A 182 8.36 -12.39 -11.23
CA LEU A 182 8.96 -12.67 -12.53
C LEU A 182 8.15 -13.67 -13.36
N VAL A 183 7.62 -14.74 -12.75
CA VAL A 183 6.81 -15.73 -13.50
C VAL A 183 5.52 -15.11 -14.05
N ILE A 184 4.86 -14.24 -13.27
CA ILE A 184 3.67 -13.50 -13.71
C ILE A 184 4.02 -12.55 -14.86
N GLU A 185 5.11 -11.79 -14.73
CA GLU A 185 5.57 -10.84 -15.75
C GLU A 185 5.92 -11.52 -17.08
N LEU A 186 6.45 -12.73 -17.03
CA LEU A 186 6.79 -13.54 -18.20
C LEU A 186 5.60 -14.33 -18.77
N GLY A 187 4.43 -14.28 -18.13
CA GLY A 187 3.26 -15.06 -18.54
C GLY A 187 3.42 -16.57 -18.32
N VAL A 188 4.28 -16.96 -17.39
CA VAL A 188 4.45 -18.34 -16.92
C VAL A 188 3.42 -18.62 -15.82
N ASP A 189 3.05 -19.89 -15.64
CA ASP A 189 2.11 -20.29 -14.59
C ASP A 189 2.55 -19.73 -13.22
N PRO A 190 1.63 -19.06 -12.50
CA PRO A 190 1.94 -18.51 -11.20
C PRO A 190 2.16 -19.61 -10.17
N PHE A 191 2.88 -19.29 -9.11
CA PHE A 191 3.06 -20.21 -7.99
C PHE A 191 1.70 -20.57 -7.38
N THR A 192 1.52 -21.85 -7.09
CA THR A 192 0.40 -22.32 -6.27
C THR A 192 0.52 -21.77 -4.84
N ALA A 193 -0.58 -21.83 -4.08
CA ALA A 193 -0.57 -21.42 -2.68
C ALA A 193 0.49 -22.19 -1.87
N ALA A 194 0.64 -23.50 -2.08
CA ALA A 194 1.64 -24.30 -1.40
C ALA A 194 3.09 -23.90 -1.76
N GLU A 195 3.34 -23.53 -3.01
CA GLU A 195 4.65 -23.04 -3.45
C GLU A 195 4.96 -21.66 -2.87
N LEU A 196 3.96 -20.77 -2.79
CA LEU A 196 4.11 -19.47 -2.11
C LEU A 196 4.42 -19.65 -0.62
N ASP A 197 3.71 -20.53 0.06
CA ASP A 197 3.92 -20.81 1.49
C ASP A 197 5.34 -21.36 1.75
N ALA A 198 5.78 -22.30 0.91
CA ALA A 198 7.13 -22.87 0.97
C ALA A 198 8.20 -21.81 0.66
N HIS A 199 7.97 -20.94 -0.32
CA HIS A 199 8.86 -19.83 -0.68
C HIS A 199 8.98 -18.81 0.45
N ILE A 200 7.86 -18.39 1.05
CA ILE A 200 7.83 -17.48 2.20
C ILE A 200 8.62 -18.10 3.36
N ALA A 201 8.34 -19.36 3.71
CA ALA A 201 9.05 -20.05 4.78
C ALA A 201 10.57 -20.13 4.53
N HIS A 202 10.97 -20.47 3.31
CA HIS A 202 12.37 -20.53 2.93
C HIS A 202 13.08 -19.18 3.08
N VAL A 203 12.48 -18.11 2.54
CA VAL A 203 13.06 -16.76 2.61
C VAL A 203 13.15 -16.28 4.06
N VAL A 204 12.09 -16.45 4.86
CA VAL A 204 12.10 -16.06 6.27
C VAL A 204 13.16 -16.83 7.06
N ASP A 205 13.28 -18.14 6.87
CA ASP A 205 14.29 -18.95 7.55
C ASP A 205 15.72 -18.59 7.13
N LEU A 206 15.93 -18.19 5.87
CA LEU A 206 17.20 -17.67 5.38
C LEU A 206 17.56 -16.34 6.06
N MET A 207 16.62 -15.40 6.10
CA MET A 207 16.86 -14.08 6.71
C MET A 207 17.09 -14.19 8.22
N LEU A 208 16.31 -15.01 8.93
CA LEU A 208 16.51 -15.24 10.36
C LEU A 208 17.89 -15.83 10.67
N LYS A 209 18.42 -16.74 9.83
CA LYS A 209 19.78 -17.26 9.99
C LYS A 209 20.84 -16.16 9.84
N ALA A 210 20.62 -15.21 8.92
CA ALA A 210 21.52 -14.07 8.71
C ALA A 210 21.45 -13.03 9.84
N TRP A 211 20.37 -13.02 10.62
CA TRP A 211 20.13 -12.07 11.73
C TRP A 211 20.33 -12.68 13.14
N ARG A 212 21.08 -13.78 13.27
CA ARG A 212 21.40 -14.42 14.56
C ARG A 212 22.54 -13.74 15.33
#